data_AF-A0A849FUQ5-F1
#
_entry.id   AF-A0A849FUQ5-F1
#
_cell.length_a   1.000
_cell.length_b   1.000
_cell.length_c   1.000
_cell.angle_alpha   90.00
_cell.angle_beta   90.00
_cell.angle_gamma   90.00
#
_symmetry.space_group_name_H-M   'P 1'
#
loop_
_entity.id
_entity.type
_entity.pdbx_description
1 polymer ?
#
loop_
_entity_poly.entity_id
_entity_poly.type
_entity_poly.pdbx_seq_one_letter_code
_entity_poly.pdbx_strand_id
1 'polypeptide(L)'
;MPTYFIVASDTDPLGPNEIRAGETIDVEDGDIFIFEADADDSTTFESAGGSNDFQIWFDDSLDESFDVEIGNNLNATIDIADDVDLSDISIKAGDADSVTLTAGDNVSLGGYEGSDNGADTLTFGDGFSTSSTIKTEGGDDTIILGNDASIEDIETGGGDDTIIVGNNFDGDTIKTGGGDDTITIGDGATLDDIETGSGNDSITIGDDATLDDLKTGQGSDSVTIGD
;
A
#
# COMPACT_ATOMS: atom_id res chain seq x y z
N MET A 1 -5.05 -22.34 -11.83
CA MET A 1 -5.27 -20.95 -11.44
C MET A 1 -5.70 -20.25 -12.71
N PRO A 2 -7.00 -19.95 -12.85
CA PRO A 2 -7.48 -19.17 -13.97
C PRO A 2 -6.87 -17.76 -13.87
N THR A 3 -6.67 -17.15 -15.03
CA THR A 3 -6.19 -15.77 -15.15
C THR A 3 -7.24 -15.02 -15.94
N TYR A 4 -7.65 -13.87 -15.41
CA TYR A 4 -8.65 -12.99 -15.97
C TYR A 4 -8.03 -11.63 -16.28
N PHE A 5 -8.58 -10.95 -17.27
CA PHE A 5 -8.12 -9.65 -17.74
C PHE A 5 -9.24 -8.64 -17.52
N ILE A 6 -8.98 -7.63 -16.68
CA ILE A 6 -9.91 -6.54 -16.43
C ILE A 6 -9.70 -5.51 -17.55
N VAL A 7 -10.71 -5.35 -18.40
CA VAL A 7 -10.68 -4.47 -19.59
C VAL A 7 -11.68 -3.33 -19.44
N ALA A 8 -11.66 -2.35 -20.35
CA ALA A 8 -12.62 -1.24 -20.37
C ALA A 8 -14.08 -1.68 -20.15
N SER A 9 -14.82 -0.90 -19.37
CA SER A 9 -16.21 -1.10 -18.95
C SER A 9 -17.19 -1.25 -20.13
N ASP A 10 -16.87 -0.68 -21.29
CA ASP A 10 -17.69 -0.71 -22.50
C ASP A 10 -17.27 -1.77 -23.54
N THR A 11 -16.26 -2.59 -23.23
CA THR A 11 -15.72 -3.62 -24.13
C THR A 11 -16.78 -4.62 -24.58
N ASP A 12 -17.13 -4.64 -25.88
CA ASP A 12 -18.07 -5.58 -26.48
C ASP A 12 -17.67 -5.96 -27.92
N PRO A 13 -17.49 -7.26 -28.25
CA PRO A 13 -17.61 -8.43 -27.38
C PRO A 13 -16.37 -8.67 -26.52
N LEU A 14 -16.57 -9.30 -25.37
CA LEU A 14 -15.47 -9.83 -24.55
C LEU A 14 -14.76 -10.99 -25.25
N GLY A 15 -13.43 -10.99 -25.16
CA GLY A 15 -12.53 -12.08 -25.44
C GLY A 15 -12.50 -13.15 -24.33
N PRO A 16 -11.67 -14.19 -24.50
CA PRO A 16 -11.54 -15.25 -23.50
C PRO A 16 -10.99 -14.72 -22.17
N ASN A 17 -11.69 -14.99 -21.08
CA ASN A 17 -11.34 -14.59 -19.71
C ASN A 17 -11.26 -13.07 -19.48
N GLU A 18 -11.81 -12.26 -20.38
CA GLU A 18 -11.96 -10.83 -20.14
C GLU A 18 -13.19 -10.59 -19.25
N ILE A 19 -13.04 -9.66 -18.30
CA ILE A 19 -14.09 -9.16 -17.42
C ILE A 19 -14.08 -7.64 -17.56
N ARG A 20 -15.25 -7.02 -17.64
CA ARG A 20 -15.35 -5.56 -17.74
C ARG A 20 -15.02 -4.94 -16.38
N ALA A 21 -14.28 -3.84 -16.39
CA ALA A 21 -14.20 -2.92 -15.28
C ALA A 21 -15.60 -2.41 -14.89
N GLY A 22 -15.79 -1.99 -13.63
CA GLY A 22 -17.11 -1.57 -13.12
C GLY A 22 -17.95 -2.72 -12.54
N GLU A 23 -17.47 -3.96 -12.60
CA GLU A 23 -18.17 -5.14 -12.09
C GLU A 23 -17.75 -5.53 -10.66
N THR A 24 -18.64 -6.23 -9.97
CA THR A 24 -18.30 -6.99 -8.76
C THR A 24 -17.95 -8.42 -9.17
N ILE A 25 -16.77 -8.88 -8.74
CA ILE A 25 -16.16 -10.13 -9.18
C ILE A 25 -16.10 -11.11 -8.00
N ASP A 26 -16.75 -12.26 -8.16
CA ASP A 26 -16.60 -13.42 -7.27
C ASP A 26 -15.19 -14.01 -7.44
N VAL A 27 -14.40 -13.99 -6.38
CA VAL A 27 -13.04 -14.54 -6.31
C VAL A 27 -13.07 -15.97 -5.76
N GLU A 28 -12.42 -16.88 -6.48
CA GLU A 28 -12.05 -18.21 -5.99
C GLU A 28 -10.56 -18.26 -5.59
N ASP A 29 -10.22 -19.19 -4.68
CA ASP A 29 -8.85 -19.43 -4.24
C ASP A 29 -7.88 -19.72 -5.41
N GLY A 30 -6.83 -18.91 -5.49
CA GLY A 30 -5.78 -18.96 -6.50
C GLY A 30 -6.11 -18.23 -7.80
N ASP A 31 -7.17 -17.42 -7.87
CA ASP A 31 -7.46 -16.58 -9.02
C ASP A 31 -6.39 -15.49 -9.22
N ILE A 32 -6.19 -15.09 -10.48
CA ILE A 32 -5.29 -14.00 -10.87
C ILE A 32 -6.06 -13.03 -11.77
N PHE A 33 -6.05 -11.75 -11.43
CA PHE A 33 -6.66 -10.68 -12.21
C PHE A 33 -5.58 -9.71 -12.68
N ILE A 34 -5.51 -9.45 -13.97
CA ILE A 34 -4.57 -8.51 -14.57
C ILE A 34 -5.39 -7.32 -15.07
N PHE A 35 -5.10 -6.12 -14.56
CA PHE A 35 -5.70 -4.90 -15.11
C PHE A 35 -4.98 -4.53 -16.40
N GLU A 36 -5.72 -4.57 -17.51
CA GLU A 36 -5.21 -4.13 -18.80
C GLU A 36 -5.22 -2.60 -18.88
N ALA A 37 -4.34 -2.03 -19.71
CA ALA A 37 -4.14 -0.59 -19.83
C ALA A 37 -5.40 0.22 -20.25
N ASP A 38 -6.50 -0.44 -20.62
CA ASP A 38 -7.77 0.20 -20.97
C ASP A 38 -8.86 0.08 -19.89
N ALA A 39 -8.57 -0.53 -18.73
CA ALA A 39 -9.49 -0.53 -17.60
C ALA A 39 -9.79 0.90 -17.13
N ASP A 40 -11.06 1.20 -16.88
CA ASP A 40 -11.56 2.58 -16.79
C ASP A 40 -12.62 2.82 -15.71
N ASP A 41 -12.90 1.82 -14.85
CA ASP A 41 -13.97 1.92 -13.84
C ASP A 41 -13.66 1.05 -12.61
N SER A 42 -14.24 1.42 -11.47
CA SER A 42 -13.95 0.78 -10.19
C SER A 42 -14.35 -0.69 -10.20
N THR A 43 -13.48 -1.55 -9.71
CA THR A 43 -13.72 -3.01 -9.67
C THR A 43 -13.73 -3.49 -8.24
N THR A 44 -14.78 -4.21 -7.85
CA THR A 44 -14.94 -4.75 -6.50
C THR A 44 -14.73 -6.26 -6.51
N PHE A 45 -13.84 -6.76 -5.66
CA PHE A 45 -13.62 -8.20 -5.46
C PHE A 45 -14.38 -8.68 -4.23
N GLU A 46 -15.16 -9.74 -4.36
CA GLU A 46 -15.86 -10.40 -3.25
C GLU A 46 -15.57 -11.89 -3.19
N SER A 47 -15.57 -12.48 -1.99
CA SER A 47 -15.34 -13.91 -1.82
C SER A 47 -16.53 -14.74 -2.34
N ALA A 48 -16.26 -15.71 -3.22
CA ALA A 48 -17.24 -16.72 -3.64
C ALA A 48 -17.64 -17.69 -2.49
N GLY A 49 -17.03 -17.54 -1.32
CA GLY A 49 -17.27 -18.27 -0.09
C GLY A 49 -15.98 -18.77 0.55
N GLY A 50 -15.89 -18.68 1.88
CA GLY A 50 -14.67 -19.01 2.61
C GLY A 50 -13.61 -17.90 2.49
N SER A 51 -12.41 -18.17 2.99
CA SER A 51 -11.25 -17.30 2.80
C SER A 51 -10.57 -17.70 1.49
N ASN A 52 -10.28 -16.74 0.63
CA ASN A 52 -9.64 -16.97 -0.67
C ASN A 52 -8.36 -16.14 -0.79
N ASP A 53 -7.28 -16.81 -1.20
CA ASP A 53 -6.02 -16.15 -1.56
C ASP A 53 -6.05 -15.87 -3.07
N PHE A 54 -5.78 -14.64 -3.49
CA PHE A 54 -5.83 -14.28 -4.92
C PHE A 54 -4.83 -13.20 -5.28
N GLN A 55 -4.66 -12.95 -6.58
CA GLN A 55 -3.66 -12.01 -7.08
C GLN A 55 -4.26 -10.93 -7.97
N ILE A 56 -3.72 -9.71 -7.87
CA ILE A 56 -4.02 -8.58 -8.75
C ILE A 56 -2.70 -8.07 -9.32
N TRP A 57 -2.59 -7.98 -10.65
CA TRP A 57 -1.38 -7.49 -11.32
C TRP A 57 -1.65 -6.24 -12.13
N PHE A 58 -0.71 -5.30 -12.04
CA PHE A 58 -0.62 -4.11 -12.89
C PHE A 58 0.71 -4.14 -13.64
N ASP A 59 0.68 -4.61 -14.88
CA ASP A 59 1.84 -4.66 -15.77
C ASP A 59 1.98 -3.38 -16.62
N ASP A 60 0.92 -2.57 -16.72
CA ASP A 60 0.85 -1.35 -17.51
C ASP A 60 0.26 -0.19 -16.68
N SER A 61 0.60 1.04 -17.04
CA SER A 61 -0.01 2.26 -16.49
C SER A 61 -1.49 2.39 -16.87
N LEU A 62 -2.25 3.06 -16.01
CA LEU A 62 -3.67 3.36 -16.21
C LEU A 62 -3.89 4.89 -16.16
N ASP A 63 -4.68 5.42 -17.08
CA ASP A 63 -4.89 6.87 -17.26
C ASP A 63 -6.25 7.38 -16.78
N GLU A 64 -7.13 6.47 -16.33
CA GLU A 64 -8.42 6.80 -15.75
C GLU A 64 -8.38 6.69 -14.23
N SER A 65 -9.25 7.44 -13.55
CA SER A 65 -9.32 7.44 -12.08
C SER A 65 -10.40 6.50 -11.60
N PHE A 66 -10.02 5.49 -10.82
CA PHE A 66 -10.94 4.54 -10.21
C PHE A 66 -10.34 3.83 -9.00
N ASP A 67 -11.19 3.08 -8.31
CA ASP A 67 -10.82 2.32 -7.12
C ASP A 67 -10.75 0.81 -7.42
N VAL A 68 -9.81 0.14 -6.77
CA VAL A 68 -9.83 -1.32 -6.64
C VAL A 68 -10.24 -1.68 -5.22
N GLU A 69 -11.44 -2.22 -5.08
CA GLU A 69 -12.05 -2.54 -3.78
C GLU A 69 -11.88 -4.03 -3.47
N ILE A 70 -11.33 -4.36 -2.30
CA ILE A 70 -11.10 -5.73 -1.83
C ILE A 70 -12.01 -6.00 -0.65
N GLY A 71 -12.95 -6.92 -0.83
CA GLY A 71 -13.95 -7.28 0.17
C GLY A 71 -13.50 -8.31 1.20
N ASN A 72 -14.46 -8.68 2.05
CA ASN A 72 -14.29 -9.60 3.19
C ASN A 72 -13.87 -11.02 2.80
N ASN A 73 -13.09 -11.66 3.67
CA ASN A 73 -12.56 -13.02 3.51
C ASN A 73 -11.62 -13.17 2.30
N LEU A 74 -10.89 -12.11 1.96
CA LEU A 74 -9.92 -12.11 0.87
C LEU A 74 -8.54 -11.76 1.41
N ASN A 75 -7.54 -12.55 1.01
CA ASN A 75 -6.13 -12.21 1.18
C ASN A 75 -5.57 -11.88 -0.21
N ALA A 76 -5.32 -10.60 -0.47
CA ALA A 76 -4.86 -10.15 -1.78
C ALA A 76 -3.33 -10.10 -1.84
N THR A 77 -2.75 -10.64 -2.92
CA THR A 77 -1.38 -10.32 -3.31
C THR A 77 -1.40 -9.42 -4.54
N ILE A 78 -0.90 -8.20 -4.42
CA ILE A 78 -0.89 -7.20 -5.47
C ILE A 78 0.54 -7.04 -5.96
N ASP A 79 0.77 -7.21 -7.25
CA ASP A 79 2.07 -6.97 -7.89
C ASP A 79 1.94 -5.83 -8.91
N ILE A 80 2.77 -4.80 -8.78
CA ILE A 80 2.86 -3.67 -9.71
C ILE A 80 4.26 -3.66 -10.31
N ALA A 81 4.36 -3.72 -11.64
CA ALA A 81 5.63 -3.74 -12.34
C ALA A 81 6.40 -2.40 -12.23
N ASP A 82 7.70 -2.43 -12.57
CA ASP A 82 8.52 -1.21 -12.65
C ASP A 82 7.94 -0.21 -13.68
N ASP A 83 8.16 1.09 -13.46
CA ASP A 83 7.79 2.19 -14.34
C ASP A 83 6.27 2.29 -14.64
N VAL A 84 5.42 1.78 -13.74
CA VAL A 84 3.95 1.80 -13.85
C VAL A 84 3.37 3.03 -13.14
N ASP A 85 2.49 3.75 -13.85
CA ASP A 85 1.81 4.94 -13.34
C ASP A 85 0.36 4.61 -13.00
N LEU A 86 0.05 4.61 -11.70
CA LEU A 86 -1.28 4.41 -11.13
C LEU A 86 -1.65 5.60 -10.24
N SER A 87 -1.16 6.81 -10.52
CA SER A 87 -1.36 7.99 -9.66
C SER A 87 -2.84 8.35 -9.42
N ASP A 88 -3.73 7.84 -10.26
CA ASP A 88 -5.18 8.06 -10.16
C ASP A 88 -5.95 6.81 -9.69
N ILE A 89 -5.25 5.72 -9.34
CA ILE A 89 -5.83 4.47 -8.86
C ILE A 89 -5.62 4.33 -7.36
N SER A 90 -6.70 4.12 -6.63
CA SER A 90 -6.63 3.84 -5.19
C SER A 90 -6.95 2.38 -4.90
N ILE A 91 -6.18 1.75 -4.02
CA ILE A 91 -6.50 0.43 -3.48
C ILE A 91 -7.28 0.62 -2.17
N LYS A 92 -8.46 0.01 -2.09
CA LYS A 92 -9.36 0.09 -0.93
C LYS A 92 -9.62 -1.30 -0.37
N ALA A 93 -8.97 -1.63 0.73
CA ALA A 93 -8.92 -2.95 1.32
C ALA A 93 -9.42 -3.00 2.78
N GLY A 94 -10.16 -1.98 3.24
CA GLY A 94 -10.69 -1.93 4.62
C GLY A 94 -11.41 -3.19 5.09
N ASP A 95 -12.12 -3.88 4.18
CA ASP A 95 -12.83 -5.12 4.46
C ASP A 95 -11.97 -6.39 4.31
N ALA A 96 -10.75 -6.30 3.75
CA ALA A 96 -9.90 -7.45 3.48
C ALA A 96 -9.40 -8.13 4.76
N ASP A 97 -9.04 -9.42 4.66
CA ASP A 97 -8.42 -10.15 5.76
C ASP A 97 -6.92 -9.83 5.87
N SER A 98 -6.26 -9.57 4.73
CA SER A 98 -4.88 -9.08 4.62
C SER A 98 -4.55 -8.65 3.19
N VAL A 99 -3.56 -7.77 3.03
CA VAL A 99 -2.97 -7.43 1.73
C VAL A 99 -1.45 -7.56 1.77
N THR A 100 -0.89 -8.17 0.73
CA THR A 100 0.52 -8.08 0.40
C THR A 100 0.66 -7.31 -0.91
N LEU A 101 1.21 -6.10 -0.90
CA LEU A 101 1.45 -5.29 -2.09
C LEU A 101 2.94 -5.17 -2.35
N THR A 102 3.38 -5.54 -3.55
CA THR A 102 4.74 -5.32 -4.04
C THR A 102 4.70 -4.43 -5.29
N ALA A 103 5.35 -3.27 -5.22
CA ALA A 103 5.54 -2.39 -6.35
C ALA A 103 7.03 -2.33 -6.72
N GLY A 104 7.30 -2.33 -8.02
CA GLY A 104 8.63 -2.13 -8.59
C GLY A 104 9.19 -0.73 -8.39
N ASP A 105 10.26 -0.43 -9.13
CA ASP A 105 10.89 0.89 -9.15
C ASP A 105 10.06 1.89 -9.99
N ASN A 106 10.11 3.17 -9.63
CA ASN A 106 9.43 4.29 -10.31
C ASN A 106 7.91 4.11 -10.47
N VAL A 107 7.26 3.48 -9.49
CA VAL A 107 5.80 3.32 -9.47
C VAL A 107 5.11 4.52 -8.84
N SER A 108 4.00 4.96 -9.43
CA SER A 108 3.09 5.91 -8.79
C SER A 108 1.80 5.23 -8.35
N LEU A 109 1.20 5.64 -7.23
CA LEU A 109 -0.10 5.14 -6.77
C LEU A 109 -0.99 6.29 -6.28
N GLY A 110 -2.29 6.22 -6.52
CA GLY A 110 -3.25 7.24 -6.08
C GLY A 110 -3.54 7.19 -4.59
N GLY A 111 -3.47 6.01 -3.96
CA GLY A 111 -3.61 5.86 -2.52
C GLY A 111 -3.75 4.40 -2.11
N TYR A 112 -3.59 4.15 -0.81
CA TYR A 112 -3.78 2.82 -0.23
C TYR A 112 -4.52 2.95 1.10
N GLU A 113 -5.67 2.28 1.21
CA GLU A 113 -6.42 2.07 2.44
C GLU A 113 -6.42 0.56 2.75
N GLY A 114 -5.71 0.17 3.80
CA GLY A 114 -5.45 -1.22 4.20
C GLY A 114 -6.55 -1.86 5.03
N SER A 115 -6.26 -3.06 5.51
CA SER A 115 -7.21 -3.92 6.22
C SER A 115 -7.54 -3.36 7.61
N ASP A 116 -8.84 -3.25 7.97
CA ASP A 116 -9.25 -2.69 9.27
C ASP A 116 -8.73 -3.49 10.49
N ASN A 117 -8.40 -4.77 10.30
CA ASN A 117 -7.98 -5.70 11.36
C ASN A 117 -6.89 -6.70 10.92
N GLY A 118 -6.50 -6.64 9.65
CA GLY A 118 -5.62 -7.61 9.00
C GLY A 118 -4.21 -7.05 8.89
N ALA A 119 -3.20 -7.89 9.08
CA ALA A 119 -1.82 -7.45 8.86
C ALA A 119 -1.56 -7.23 7.36
N ASP A 120 -1.08 -6.05 7.02
CA ASP A 120 -0.70 -5.69 5.67
C ASP A 120 0.82 -5.65 5.50
N THR A 121 1.30 -6.02 4.32
CA THR A 121 2.72 -5.95 3.95
C THR A 121 2.87 -5.22 2.63
N LEU A 122 3.40 -4.00 2.68
CA LEU A 122 3.62 -3.14 1.53
C LEU A 122 5.13 -3.00 1.27
N THR A 123 5.57 -3.30 0.05
CA THR A 123 6.96 -3.12 -0.38
C THR A 123 6.96 -2.35 -1.68
N PHE A 124 7.57 -1.17 -1.69
CA PHE A 124 7.70 -0.34 -2.87
C PHE A 124 9.19 -0.15 -3.21
N GLY A 125 9.52 -0.20 -4.50
CA GLY A 125 10.87 -0.01 -5.02
C GLY A 125 11.39 1.42 -4.88
N ASP A 126 12.54 1.68 -5.51
CA ASP A 126 13.14 3.01 -5.55
C ASP A 126 12.26 3.97 -6.37
N GLY A 127 12.16 5.23 -5.96
CA GLY A 127 11.42 6.26 -6.70
C GLY A 127 9.91 6.11 -6.65
N PHE A 128 9.35 5.33 -5.71
CA PHE A 128 7.91 5.25 -5.50
C PHE A 128 7.31 6.63 -5.18
N SER A 129 6.15 6.96 -5.74
CA SER A 129 5.48 8.22 -5.43
C SER A 129 3.96 8.13 -5.24
N THR A 130 3.44 8.89 -4.29
CA THR A 130 2.00 9.13 -4.16
C THR A 130 1.76 10.52 -3.59
N SER A 131 0.70 11.19 -4.05
CA SER A 131 0.25 12.47 -3.49
C SER A 131 -0.92 12.26 -2.51
N SER A 132 -0.91 11.14 -1.80
CA SER A 132 -1.96 10.75 -0.86
C SER A 132 -1.37 9.94 0.28
N THR A 133 -2.20 9.68 1.28
CA THR A 133 -1.82 8.87 2.43
C THR A 133 -1.73 7.39 2.06
N ILE A 134 -0.67 6.73 2.53
CA ILE A 134 -0.62 5.27 2.66
C ILE A 134 -1.09 4.92 4.06
N LYS A 135 -2.23 4.23 4.16
CA LYS A 135 -2.86 3.89 5.43
C LYS A 135 -3.07 2.38 5.56
N THR A 136 -2.51 1.74 6.58
CA THR A 136 -2.71 0.28 6.79
C THR A 136 -3.78 -0.06 7.82
N GLU A 137 -4.27 0.94 8.57
CA GLU A 137 -5.32 0.79 9.58
C GLU A 137 -4.93 -0.13 10.75
N GLY A 138 -5.30 -1.42 10.77
CA GLY A 138 -5.15 -2.25 11.97
C GLY A 138 -4.57 -3.62 11.65
N GLY A 139 -3.62 -4.07 12.47
CA GLY A 139 -2.81 -5.26 12.16
C GLY A 139 -1.37 -5.01 12.57
N ASP A 140 -0.54 -6.06 12.59
CA ASP A 140 0.90 -5.86 12.72
C ASP A 140 1.47 -5.63 11.32
N ASP A 141 1.58 -4.36 10.91
CA ASP A 141 1.82 -4.00 9.51
C ASP A 141 3.31 -3.84 9.20
N THR A 142 3.66 -4.01 7.93
CA THR A 142 5.01 -3.75 7.43
C THR A 142 4.97 -2.89 6.18
N ILE A 143 5.64 -1.74 6.21
CA ILE A 143 5.80 -0.83 5.07
C ILE A 143 7.30 -0.69 4.78
N ILE A 144 7.71 -1.02 3.56
CA ILE A 144 9.08 -0.88 3.09
C ILE A 144 9.08 0.00 1.84
N LEU A 145 9.82 1.10 1.90
CA LEU A 145 10.03 2.02 0.79
C LEU A 145 11.49 2.00 0.37
N GLY A 146 11.73 1.96 -0.94
CA GLY A 146 13.05 2.16 -1.53
C GLY A 146 13.60 3.57 -1.31
N ASN A 147 14.72 3.85 -1.97
CA ASN A 147 15.31 5.20 -1.97
C ASN A 147 14.47 6.16 -2.82
N ASP A 148 14.64 7.46 -2.57
CA ASP A 148 14.04 8.53 -3.36
C ASP A 148 12.50 8.46 -3.43
N ALA A 149 11.85 7.82 -2.44
CA ALA A 149 10.40 7.73 -2.34
C ALA A 149 9.77 9.06 -1.91
N SER A 150 8.62 9.40 -2.47
CA SER A 150 7.88 10.64 -2.17
C SER A 150 6.41 10.35 -1.82
N ILE A 151 6.01 10.61 -0.57
CA ILE A 151 4.67 10.25 -0.05
C ILE A 151 4.15 11.40 0.80
N GLU A 152 2.87 11.77 0.70
CA GLU A 152 2.28 12.79 1.58
C GLU A 152 2.30 12.32 3.04
N ASP A 153 1.58 11.25 3.38
CA ASP A 153 1.52 10.74 4.75
C ASP A 153 1.63 9.21 4.79
N ILE A 154 2.24 8.67 5.84
CA ILE A 154 2.16 7.26 6.23
C ILE A 154 1.43 7.18 7.56
N GLU A 155 0.33 6.43 7.61
CA GLU A 155 -0.45 6.20 8.83
C GLU A 155 -0.67 4.69 9.04
N THR A 156 0.03 4.12 10.01
CA THR A 156 -0.35 2.84 10.61
C THR A 156 -1.20 3.11 11.86
N GLY A 157 -2.05 2.17 12.26
CA GLY A 157 -3.03 2.40 13.31
C GLY A 157 -2.78 1.60 14.58
N GLY A 158 -3.12 0.32 14.63
CA GLY A 158 -2.94 -0.45 15.87
C GLY A 158 -2.38 -1.83 15.60
N GLY A 159 -1.36 -2.21 16.37
CA GLY A 159 -0.54 -3.40 16.18
C GLY A 159 0.93 -3.03 16.28
N ASP A 160 1.82 -4.03 16.29
CA ASP A 160 3.26 -3.78 16.36
C ASP A 160 3.80 -3.53 14.94
N ASP A 161 3.84 -2.26 14.53
CA ASP A 161 4.08 -1.89 13.13
C ASP A 161 5.57 -1.70 12.80
N THR A 162 5.95 -1.97 11.55
CA THR A 162 7.31 -1.75 11.04
C THR A 162 7.32 -0.89 9.78
N ILE A 163 7.97 0.27 9.86
CA ILE A 163 8.18 1.18 8.73
C ILE A 163 9.69 1.27 8.45
N ILE A 164 10.09 0.96 7.22
CA ILE A 164 11.46 1.11 6.73
C ILE A 164 11.41 1.98 5.48
N VAL A 165 12.07 3.13 5.51
CA VAL A 165 12.20 4.01 4.33
C VAL A 165 13.66 4.16 3.94
N GLY A 166 13.92 4.14 2.63
CA GLY A 166 15.25 4.29 2.06
C GLY A 166 15.83 5.70 2.22
N ASN A 167 16.93 5.96 1.51
CA ASN A 167 17.58 7.28 1.52
C ASN A 167 16.78 8.30 0.72
N ASN A 168 16.96 9.58 1.03
CA ASN A 168 16.33 10.72 0.35
C ASN A 168 14.79 10.62 0.30
N PHE A 169 14.18 10.02 1.33
CA PHE A 169 12.73 10.03 1.48
C PHE A 169 12.21 11.47 1.60
N ASP A 170 11.11 11.79 0.93
CA ASP A 170 10.43 13.08 0.99
C ASP A 170 8.96 12.84 1.37
N GLY A 171 8.51 13.36 2.51
CA GLY A 171 7.10 13.27 2.88
C GLY A 171 6.70 14.23 3.99
N ASP A 172 5.42 14.27 4.36
CA ASP A 172 4.96 15.19 5.40
C ASP A 172 4.97 14.49 6.76
N THR A 173 4.22 13.40 6.93
CA THR A 173 4.05 12.76 8.24
C THR A 173 4.23 11.25 8.24
N ILE A 174 4.82 10.71 9.32
CA ILE A 174 4.72 9.29 9.69
C ILE A 174 4.01 9.16 11.05
N LYS A 175 2.92 8.40 11.10
CA LYS A 175 2.19 8.04 12.33
C LYS A 175 2.02 6.53 12.44
N THR A 176 2.23 5.96 13.62
CA THR A 176 2.06 4.51 13.82
C THR A 176 0.97 4.09 14.80
N GLY A 177 0.48 5.01 15.62
CA GLY A 177 -0.60 4.70 16.56
C GLY A 177 -0.16 3.76 17.69
N GLY A 178 -0.91 2.69 17.95
CA GLY A 178 -0.75 1.89 19.18
C GLY A 178 -0.15 0.50 18.96
N GLY A 179 1.05 0.28 19.48
CA GLY A 179 1.76 -1.00 19.55
C GLY A 179 3.23 -0.73 19.83
N ASP A 180 4.07 -1.77 19.89
CA ASP A 180 5.52 -1.59 20.00
C ASP A 180 6.10 -1.35 18.58
N ASP A 181 6.10 -0.10 18.12
CA ASP A 181 6.37 0.23 16.72
C ASP A 181 7.87 0.39 16.41
N THR A 182 8.26 0.10 15.18
CA THR A 182 9.63 0.29 14.67
C THR A 182 9.65 1.15 13.42
N ILE A 183 10.35 2.28 13.48
CA ILE A 183 10.57 3.18 12.33
C ILE A 183 12.06 3.26 12.04
N THR A 184 12.45 2.98 10.79
CA THR A 184 13.82 3.17 10.29
C THR A 184 13.80 4.07 9.06
N ILE A 185 14.51 5.18 9.13
CA ILE A 185 14.63 6.16 8.05
C ILE A 185 16.07 6.23 7.58
N GLY A 186 16.29 6.16 6.26
CA GLY A 186 17.60 6.30 5.63
C GLY A 186 18.18 7.72 5.72
N ASP A 187 19.32 7.91 5.07
CA ASP A 187 20.04 9.18 5.08
C ASP A 187 19.34 10.22 4.19
N GLY A 188 19.46 11.50 4.52
CA GLY A 188 18.99 12.61 3.68
C GLY A 188 17.47 12.76 3.58
N ALA A 189 16.72 12.10 4.46
CA ALA A 189 15.26 12.22 4.48
C ALA A 189 14.80 13.64 4.83
N THR A 190 13.70 14.09 4.23
CA THR A 190 13.01 15.32 4.57
C THR A 190 11.58 14.97 4.92
N LEU A 191 11.17 15.25 6.16
CA LEU A 191 9.79 15.15 6.57
C LEU A 191 9.44 16.14 7.67
N ASP A 192 8.16 16.46 7.83
CA ASP A 192 7.72 17.42 8.84
C ASP A 192 7.63 16.73 10.22
N ASP A 193 6.84 15.65 10.31
CA ASP A 193 6.44 15.08 11.60
C ASP A 193 6.64 13.55 11.69
N ILE A 194 7.13 13.08 12.83
CA ILE A 194 7.03 11.67 13.25
C ILE A 194 6.25 11.62 14.57
N GLU A 195 5.16 10.85 14.60
CA GLU A 195 4.35 10.62 15.80
C GLU A 195 4.04 9.13 16.01
N THR A 196 4.69 8.53 17.00
CA THR A 196 4.26 7.21 17.51
C THR A 196 3.29 7.42 18.67
N GLY A 197 2.46 6.40 18.95
CA GLY A 197 1.39 6.51 19.92
C GLY A 197 1.69 5.81 21.25
N SER A 198 1.26 4.58 21.44
CA SER A 198 1.41 3.89 22.73
C SER A 198 2.05 2.54 22.59
N GLY A 199 3.09 2.27 23.36
CA GLY A 199 3.90 1.06 23.28
C GLY A 199 5.35 1.42 23.48
N ASN A 200 6.27 0.50 23.26
CA ASN A 200 7.71 0.73 23.41
C ASN A 200 8.32 0.93 22.03
N ASP A 201 8.31 2.17 21.56
CA ASP A 201 8.63 2.45 20.17
C ASP A 201 10.16 2.58 19.95
N SER A 202 10.60 2.22 18.74
CA SER A 202 11.99 2.30 18.32
C SER A 202 12.12 3.05 17.01
N ILE A 203 12.73 4.24 17.08
CA ILE A 203 12.95 5.11 15.92
C ILE A 203 14.45 5.21 15.64
N THR A 204 14.86 4.94 14.41
CA THR A 204 16.21 5.18 13.90
C THR A 204 16.15 6.10 12.68
N ILE A 205 16.88 7.19 12.71
CA ILE A 205 16.96 8.18 11.64
C ILE A 205 18.40 8.26 11.16
N GLY A 206 18.61 8.18 9.84
CA GLY A 206 19.91 8.29 9.19
C GLY A 206 20.55 9.68 9.29
N ASP A 207 21.70 9.82 8.66
CA ASP A 207 22.47 11.07 8.62
C ASP A 207 21.76 12.12 7.76
N ASP A 208 22.04 13.40 7.97
CA ASP A 208 21.55 14.52 7.14
C ASP A 208 20.00 14.64 7.00
N ALA A 209 19.22 14.01 7.89
CA ALA A 209 17.76 14.12 7.87
C ALA A 209 17.27 15.49 8.39
N THR A 210 16.18 15.99 7.79
CA THR A 210 15.46 17.19 8.24
C THR A 210 14.09 16.78 8.78
N LEU A 211 13.80 17.19 10.03
CA LEU A 211 12.56 16.92 10.74
C LEU A 211 12.13 18.15 11.55
N ASP A 212 10.84 18.48 11.54
CA ASP A 212 10.28 19.58 12.33
C ASP A 212 9.93 19.13 13.77
N ASP A 213 9.10 18.09 13.96
CA ASP A 213 8.81 17.51 15.28
C ASP A 213 8.92 15.97 15.33
N LEU A 214 9.35 15.46 16.49
CA LEU A 214 9.33 14.03 16.84
C LEU A 214 8.59 13.82 18.16
N LYS A 215 7.57 12.98 18.16
CA LYS A 215 6.75 12.63 19.33
C LYS A 215 6.65 11.11 19.46
N THR A 216 7.00 10.56 20.62
CA THR A 216 6.97 9.10 20.85
C THR A 216 5.81 8.61 21.70
N GLY A 217 4.93 9.53 22.14
CA GLY A 217 3.76 9.17 22.92
C GLY A 217 4.04 8.49 24.27
N GLN A 218 3.39 7.36 24.55
CA GLN A 218 3.38 6.66 25.84
C GLN A 218 4.14 5.33 25.79
N GLY A 219 5.28 5.26 26.48
CA GLY A 219 5.91 4.00 26.85
C GLY A 219 7.38 4.15 27.11
N SER A 220 8.15 3.10 26.83
CA SER A 220 9.61 3.12 26.98
C SER A 220 10.28 3.23 25.63
N ASP A 221 10.21 4.42 25.06
CA ASP A 221 10.59 4.66 23.67
C ASP A 221 12.10 4.91 23.53
N SER A 222 12.62 4.60 22.35
CA SER A 222 14.02 4.81 21.99
C SER A 222 14.14 5.52 20.65
N VAL A 223 15.03 6.51 20.59
CA VAL A 223 15.30 7.28 19.38
C VAL A 223 16.82 7.34 19.17
N THR A 224 17.26 6.94 17.99
CA THR A 224 18.65 7.06 17.53
C THR A 224 18.67 7.93 16.29
N ILE A 225 19.57 8.90 16.25
CA ILE A 225 19.74 9.83 15.12
C ILE A 225 21.20 9.76 14.67
N GLY A 226 21.39 9.71 13.35
CA GLY A 226 22.68 9.79 12.66
C GLY A 226 23.46 11.07 12.96
N ASP A 227 24.74 11.07 12.61
CA ASP A 227 25.73 12.14 12.92
C ASP A 227 25.96 13.11 11.75
#